data_AF-A0A6A5QSZ2-F1
#
_entry.id   AF-A0A6A5QSZ2-F1
#
_cell.length_a   1.000
_cell.length_b   1.000
_cell.length_c   1.000
_cell.angle_alpha   90.00
_cell.angle_beta   90.00
_cell.angle_gamma   90.00
#
_symmetry.space_group_name_H-M   'P 1'
#
loop_
_entity.id
_entity.type
_entity.pdbx_description
1 polymer ?
#
loop_
_entity_poly.entity_id
_entity_poly.type
_entity_poly.pdbx_seq_one_letter_code
_entity_poly.pdbx_strand_id
1 'polypeptide(L)'
;MASVNGDSAADIFFRAFKDCVDNIIYTLQNDINNPETTSSIHAIAQQLNGDYTRLTYVNDVIQARIWQDETWAPSAAVEVYRVLATEVSPELSAPGLPMKGAYLVRYELMKTCQRQFERTMAEPTWNYGFINFLGQLCTFDKMTSTTTGIVLHILDNMVSSNALTTGDNFDLLMRFLMLAGPFLDNQPQGWEHLSVRMGQLQERIRSCKVSVWLAVQGVMRLRGHDWQTEEEEGTCQI
;
A
#
# COMPACT_ATOMS: atom_id res chain seq x y z
N MET A 1 -20.88 44.19 18.52
CA MET A 1 -20.75 42.97 19.35
C MET A 1 -19.92 41.98 18.56
N ALA A 2 -18.62 41.93 18.83
CA ALA A 2 -17.73 40.94 18.23
C ALA A 2 -17.76 39.69 19.10
N SER A 3 -18.21 38.56 18.56
CA SER A 3 -18.01 37.27 19.21
C SER A 3 -16.53 36.92 19.08
N VAL A 4 -15.79 37.05 20.17
CA VAL A 4 -14.45 36.47 20.30
C VAL A 4 -14.66 34.96 20.35
N ASN A 5 -14.57 34.30 19.19
CA ASN A 5 -14.40 32.85 19.13
C ASN A 5 -12.99 32.56 19.64
N GLY A 6 -12.88 32.32 20.95
CA GLY A 6 -11.65 31.82 21.54
C GLY A 6 -11.50 30.37 21.14
N ASP A 7 -10.66 30.08 20.14
CA ASP A 7 -10.18 28.73 19.88
C ASP A 7 -9.65 28.16 21.20
N SER A 8 -10.13 26.99 21.60
CA SER A 8 -9.66 26.37 22.83
C SER A 8 -8.17 26.02 22.68
N ALA A 9 -7.41 25.99 23.77
CA ALA A 9 -5.99 25.60 23.70
C ALA A 9 -5.79 24.24 23.01
N ALA A 10 -6.76 23.32 23.18
CA ALA A 10 -6.76 22.02 22.51
C ALA A 10 -6.84 22.16 20.97
N ASP A 11 -7.65 23.08 20.46
CA ASP A 11 -7.77 23.34 19.02
C ASP A 11 -6.47 23.91 18.44
N ILE A 12 -5.81 24.80 19.18
CA ILE A 12 -4.50 25.36 18.79
C ILE A 12 -3.44 24.27 18.71
N PHE A 13 -3.33 23.42 19.73
CA PHE A 13 -2.35 22.33 19.74
C PHE A 13 -2.63 21.29 18.66
N PHE A 14 -3.89 20.97 18.39
CA PHE A 14 -4.24 20.04 17.33
C PHE A 14 -3.94 20.63 15.95
N ARG A 15 -4.19 21.93 15.74
CA ARG A 15 -3.82 22.62 14.49
C ARG A 15 -2.31 22.61 14.26
N ALA A 16 -1.52 22.96 15.28
CA ALA A 16 -0.06 22.92 15.18
C ALA A 16 0.47 21.50 14.88
N PHE A 17 -0.17 20.48 15.48
CA PHE A 17 0.13 19.08 15.15
C PHE A 17 -0.16 18.76 13.68
N LYS A 18 -1.31 19.18 13.15
CA LYS A 18 -1.66 18.98 11.74
C LYS A 18 -0.65 19.61 10.81
N ASP A 19 -0.33 20.89 11.04
CA ASP A 19 0.63 21.64 10.22
C ASP A 19 2.02 20.97 10.25
N CYS A 20 2.43 20.44 11.40
CA CYS A 20 3.68 19.68 11.58
C CYS A 20 3.67 18.37 10.78
N VAL A 21 2.59 17.57 10.90
CA VAL A 21 2.44 16.30 10.18
C VAL A 21 2.42 16.51 8.68
N ASP A 22 1.65 17.49 8.20
CA ASP A 22 1.59 17.82 6.77
C ASP A 22 2.98 18.20 6.26
N ASN A 23 3.66 19.13 6.93
CA ASN A 23 4.99 19.56 6.51
C ASN A 23 6.01 18.42 6.51
N ILE A 24 6.05 17.60 7.56
CA ILE A 24 6.95 16.44 7.61
C ILE A 24 6.61 15.48 6.48
N ILE A 25 5.36 14.99 6.42
CA ILE A 25 4.99 13.94 5.48
C ILE A 25 5.17 14.40 4.04
N TYR A 26 4.97 15.67 3.67
CA TYR A 26 5.18 16.12 2.28
C TYR A 26 6.64 16.47 1.94
N THR A 27 7.53 16.60 2.92
CA THR A 27 8.96 16.90 2.70
C THR A 27 9.85 15.65 2.72
N LEU A 28 9.34 14.51 3.20
CA LEU A 28 10.08 13.25 3.18
C LEU A 28 10.51 12.89 1.76
N GLN A 29 11.76 12.45 1.62
CA GLN A 29 12.30 12.01 0.34
C GLN A 29 11.87 10.57 0.02
N ASN A 30 12.14 10.13 -1.21
CA ASN A 30 11.84 8.76 -1.67
C ASN A 30 12.81 7.70 -1.13
N ASP A 31 13.83 8.10 -0.37
CA ASP A 31 14.84 7.20 0.18
C ASP A 31 14.37 6.52 1.47
N ILE A 32 14.16 5.20 1.37
CA ILE A 32 13.74 4.30 2.44
C ILE A 32 14.76 4.27 3.59
N ASN A 33 16.05 4.47 3.30
CA ASN A 33 17.11 4.34 4.30
C ASN A 33 17.53 5.67 4.92
N ASN A 34 16.85 6.77 4.61
CA ASN A 34 17.23 8.09 5.12
C ASN A 34 16.97 8.17 6.65
N PRO A 35 18.01 8.36 7.49
CA PRO A 35 17.86 8.53 8.94
C PRO A 35 16.95 9.71 9.33
N GLU A 36 16.85 10.73 8.48
CA GLU A 36 15.95 11.87 8.67
C GLU A 36 14.48 11.44 8.59
N THR A 37 14.14 10.48 7.72
CA THR A 37 12.80 9.89 7.63
C THR A 37 12.43 9.25 8.96
N THR A 38 13.29 8.36 9.46
CA THR A 38 13.07 7.69 10.75
C THR A 38 12.92 8.69 11.89
N SER A 39 13.79 9.69 11.96
CA SER A 39 13.76 10.72 13.01
C SER A 39 12.47 11.56 12.96
N SER A 40 12.01 11.89 11.75
CA SER A 40 10.80 12.69 11.56
C SER A 40 9.53 11.90 11.88
N ILE A 41 9.45 10.63 11.49
CA ILE A 41 8.33 9.75 11.85
C ILE A 41 8.32 9.46 13.36
N HIS A 42 9.49 9.30 13.98
CA HIS A 42 9.60 9.19 15.44
C HIS A 42 9.02 10.42 16.14
N ALA A 43 9.32 11.63 15.66
CA ALA A 43 8.76 12.86 16.20
C ALA A 43 7.22 12.91 16.06
N ILE A 44 6.67 12.45 14.93
CA ILE A 44 5.22 12.30 14.76
C ILE A 44 4.65 11.30 15.78
N ALA A 45 5.27 10.12 15.92
CA ALA A 45 4.82 9.07 16.83
C ALA A 45 4.77 9.54 18.29
N GLN A 46 5.79 10.28 18.75
CA GLN A 46 5.79 10.90 20.07
C GLN A 46 4.65 11.91 20.25
N GLN A 47 4.36 12.69 19.21
CA GLN A 47 3.28 13.70 19.26
C GLN A 47 1.87 13.09 19.20
N LEU A 48 1.72 11.79 18.93
CA LEU A 48 0.42 11.12 19.04
C LEU A 48 -0.11 11.16 20.48
N ASN A 49 0.76 11.08 21.50
CA ASN A 49 0.39 11.18 22.93
C ASN A 49 -0.81 10.31 23.35
N GLY A 50 -0.95 9.10 22.77
CA GLY A 50 -2.07 8.20 23.06
C GLY A 50 -3.41 8.62 22.43
N ASP A 51 -3.44 9.66 21.60
CA ASP A 51 -4.64 10.16 20.93
C ASP A 51 -4.85 9.45 19.57
N TYR A 52 -5.88 8.62 19.51
CA TYR A 52 -6.27 7.92 18.30
C TYR A 52 -6.68 8.88 17.16
N THR A 53 -7.26 10.04 17.46
CA THR A 53 -7.66 11.03 16.43
C THR A 53 -6.43 11.55 15.68
N ARG A 54 -5.31 11.72 16.39
CA ARG A 54 -4.03 12.10 15.79
C ARG A 54 -3.48 11.00 14.89
N LEU A 55 -3.60 9.74 15.30
CA LEU A 55 -3.19 8.61 14.45
C LEU A 55 -4.02 8.56 13.16
N THR A 56 -5.35 8.71 13.25
CA THR A 56 -6.21 8.76 12.07
C THR A 56 -5.81 9.90 11.14
N TYR A 57 -5.52 11.10 11.68
CA TYR A 57 -5.04 12.22 10.87
C TYR A 57 -3.71 11.92 10.17
N VAL A 58 -2.72 11.38 10.89
CA VAL A 58 -1.42 10.99 10.30
C VAL A 58 -1.62 10.01 9.16
N ASN A 59 -2.46 9.00 9.37
CA ASN A 59 -2.81 8.03 8.35
C ASN A 59 -3.48 8.70 7.12
N ASP A 60 -4.42 9.62 7.33
CA ASP A 60 -5.08 10.34 6.24
C ASP A 60 -4.08 11.17 5.41
N VAL A 61 -3.10 11.80 6.05
CA VAL A 61 -2.05 12.59 5.36
C VAL A 61 -1.12 11.69 4.55
N ILE A 62 -0.67 10.57 5.12
CA ILE A 62 0.16 9.58 4.39
C ILE A 62 -0.61 9.06 3.17
N GLN A 63 -1.88 8.72 3.34
CA GLN A 63 -2.75 8.18 2.29
C GLN A 63 -3.07 9.21 1.21
N ALA A 64 -3.19 10.49 1.57
CA ALA A 64 -3.28 11.58 0.61
C ALA A 64 -1.99 11.72 -0.22
N ARG A 65 -0.82 11.59 0.42
CA ARG A 65 0.47 11.63 -0.29
C ARG A 65 0.64 10.42 -1.23
N ILE A 66 0.29 9.20 -0.78
CA ILE A 66 0.29 7.99 -1.64
C ILE A 66 -0.51 8.23 -2.92
N TRP A 67 -1.66 8.89 -2.80
CA TRP A 67 -2.54 9.17 -3.92
C TRP A 67 -1.97 10.20 -4.92
N GLN A 68 -1.19 11.15 -4.42
CA GLN A 68 -0.67 12.29 -5.20
C GLN A 68 0.73 12.05 -5.77
N ASP A 69 1.58 11.29 -5.07
CA ASP A 69 2.99 11.08 -5.42
C ASP A 69 3.25 9.60 -5.72
N GLU A 70 3.12 9.28 -7.00
CA GLU A 70 3.30 7.93 -7.55
C GLU A 70 4.71 7.36 -7.33
N THR A 71 5.71 8.23 -7.17
CA THR A 71 7.11 7.81 -7.00
C THR A 71 7.46 7.50 -5.55
N TRP A 72 6.86 8.25 -4.62
CA TRP A 72 7.04 8.08 -3.19
C TRP A 72 6.26 6.88 -2.63
N ALA A 73 5.06 6.64 -3.17
CA ALA A 73 4.11 5.65 -2.68
C ALA A 73 4.70 4.22 -2.51
N PRO A 74 5.30 3.57 -3.52
CA PRO A 74 5.69 2.16 -3.42
C PRO A 74 6.85 1.91 -2.45
N SER A 75 7.74 2.88 -2.24
CA SER A 75 8.96 2.70 -1.45
C SER A 75 8.83 3.34 -0.07
N ALA A 76 8.74 4.67 -0.05
CA ALA A 76 8.86 5.44 1.18
C ALA A 76 7.59 5.36 2.06
N ALA A 77 6.40 5.25 1.47
CA ALA A 77 5.18 5.16 2.26
C ALA A 77 5.12 3.88 3.12
N VAL A 78 5.56 2.75 2.56
CA VAL A 78 5.60 1.48 3.29
C VAL A 78 6.55 1.56 4.48
N GLU A 79 7.70 2.23 4.29
CA GLU A 79 8.67 2.47 5.34
C GLU A 79 8.15 3.43 6.42
N VAL A 80 7.46 4.50 6.03
CA VAL A 80 6.79 5.40 6.97
C VAL A 80 5.82 4.63 7.87
N TYR A 81 5.01 3.75 7.29
CA TYR A 81 4.11 2.90 8.09
C TYR A 81 4.88 1.95 9.01
N ARG A 82 5.99 1.36 8.54
CA ARG A 82 6.83 0.45 9.34
C ARG A 82 7.44 1.17 10.55
N VAL A 83 8.06 2.32 10.33
CA VAL A 83 8.64 3.15 11.40
C VAL A 83 7.53 3.61 12.34
N LEU A 84 6.40 4.11 11.82
CA LEU A 84 5.28 4.53 12.65
C LEU A 84 4.81 3.38 13.54
N ALA A 85 4.59 2.18 12.99
CA ALA A 85 4.18 1.01 13.76
C ALA A 85 5.18 0.60 14.84
N THR A 86 6.48 0.85 14.62
CA THR A 86 7.55 0.55 15.59
C THR A 86 7.61 1.59 16.70
N GLU A 87 7.37 2.86 16.38
CA GLU A 87 7.57 4.00 17.29
C GLU A 87 6.32 4.39 18.09
N VAL A 88 5.11 3.97 17.65
CA VAL A 88 3.89 4.26 18.41
C VAL A 88 3.91 3.58 19.79
N SER A 89 3.33 4.27 20.78
CA SER A 89 3.13 3.67 22.11
C SER A 89 2.34 2.36 22.01
N PRO A 90 2.81 1.26 22.65
CA PRO A 90 2.05 0.01 22.74
C PRO A 90 0.67 0.17 23.40
N GLU A 91 0.48 1.22 24.20
CA GLU A 91 -0.78 1.51 24.89
C GLU A 91 -1.74 2.39 24.09
N LEU A 92 -1.31 2.92 22.93
CA LEU A 92 -2.19 3.65 22.03
C LEU A 92 -3.36 2.74 21.63
N SER A 93 -4.58 3.19 21.90
CA SER A 93 -5.80 2.42 21.69
C SER A 93 -6.90 3.28 21.09
N ALA A 94 -7.87 2.64 20.44
CA ALA A 94 -9.03 3.30 19.89
C ALA A 94 -10.30 2.85 20.64
N PRO A 95 -11.29 3.75 20.86
CA PRO A 95 -12.56 3.37 21.47
C PRO A 95 -13.26 2.25 20.69
N GLY A 96 -13.60 1.16 21.38
CA GLY A 96 -14.35 0.05 20.80
C GLY A 96 -13.54 -0.93 19.95
N LEU A 97 -12.21 -0.77 19.86
CA LEU A 97 -11.34 -1.72 19.14
C LEU A 97 -10.43 -2.49 20.11
N PRO A 98 -10.24 -3.80 19.90
CA PRO A 98 -9.35 -4.62 20.74
C PRO A 98 -7.86 -4.44 20.40
N MET A 99 -7.55 -3.75 19.31
CA MET A 99 -6.18 -3.56 18.79
C MET A 99 -5.51 -2.35 19.43
N LYS A 100 -4.19 -2.46 19.68
CA LYS A 100 -3.36 -1.39 20.23
C LYS A 100 -2.02 -1.26 19.50
N GLY A 101 -1.34 -0.13 19.69
CA GLY A 101 0.02 0.11 19.21
C GLY A 101 0.17 -0.20 17.72
N ALA A 102 1.20 -0.99 17.36
CA ALA A 102 1.49 -1.40 15.99
C ALA A 102 0.28 -2.03 15.27
N TYR A 103 -0.53 -2.85 15.96
CA TYR A 103 -1.71 -3.47 15.37
C TYR A 103 -2.81 -2.47 15.05
N LEU A 104 -2.91 -1.38 15.83
CA LEU A 104 -3.84 -0.30 15.53
C LEU A 104 -3.39 0.52 14.31
N VAL A 105 -2.08 0.74 14.15
CA VAL A 105 -1.52 1.36 12.93
C VAL A 105 -1.84 0.51 11.70
N ARG A 106 -1.60 -0.80 11.77
CA ARG A 106 -1.95 -1.74 10.69
C ARG A 106 -3.45 -1.72 10.39
N TYR A 107 -4.30 -1.68 11.42
CA TYR A 107 -5.74 -1.59 11.23
C TYR A 107 -6.16 -0.34 10.46
N GLU A 108 -5.67 0.85 10.85
CA GLU A 108 -6.00 2.10 10.15
C GLU A 108 -5.48 2.12 8.71
N LEU A 109 -4.26 1.61 8.49
CA LEU A 109 -3.70 1.42 7.15
C LEU A 109 -4.64 0.56 6.29
N MET A 110 -4.98 -0.65 6.74
CA MET A 110 -5.77 -1.59 5.94
C MET A 110 -7.20 -1.09 5.70
N LYS A 111 -7.82 -0.47 6.71
CA LYS A 111 -9.14 0.18 6.60
C LYS A 111 -9.15 1.28 5.55
N THR A 112 -8.09 2.07 5.47
CA THR A 112 -8.00 3.18 4.51
C THR A 112 -7.68 2.67 3.11
N CYS A 113 -6.76 1.71 2.99
CA CYS A 113 -6.49 0.99 1.75
C CYS A 113 -7.76 0.39 1.17
N GLN A 114 -8.60 -0.27 1.97
CA GLN A 114 -9.86 -0.84 1.50
C GLN A 114 -10.76 0.24 0.86
N ARG A 115 -10.95 1.37 1.53
CA ARG A 115 -11.77 2.48 1.02
C ARG A 115 -11.19 3.08 -0.27
N GLN A 116 -9.87 3.27 -0.33
CA GLN A 116 -9.20 3.79 -1.53
C GLN A 116 -9.25 2.80 -2.69
N PHE A 117 -9.18 1.50 -2.40
CA PHE A 117 -9.28 0.45 -3.40
C PHE A 117 -10.67 0.38 -4.02
N GLU A 118 -11.73 0.43 -3.20
CA GLU A 118 -13.12 0.49 -3.69
C GLU A 118 -13.33 1.68 -4.63
N ARG A 119 -12.80 2.85 -4.27
CA ARG A 119 -12.81 4.03 -5.14
C ARG A 119 -12.03 3.78 -6.43
N THR A 120 -10.80 3.27 -6.33
CA THR A 120 -9.92 3.00 -7.49
C THR A 120 -10.59 2.04 -8.48
N MET A 121 -11.26 0.99 -7.99
CA MET A 121 -11.94 0.00 -8.83
C MET A 121 -13.21 0.55 -9.50
N ALA A 122 -13.79 1.64 -8.98
CA ALA A 122 -14.91 2.33 -9.61
C ALA A 122 -14.48 3.33 -10.71
N GLU A 123 -13.21 3.71 -10.74
CA GLU A 123 -12.65 4.65 -11.72
C GLU A 123 -12.23 3.93 -13.02
N PRO A 124 -12.32 4.59 -14.19
CA PRO A 124 -11.93 3.98 -15.48
C PRO A 124 -10.41 3.76 -15.60
N THR A 125 -9.62 4.55 -14.88
CA THR A 125 -8.16 4.47 -14.79
C THR A 125 -7.78 4.34 -13.33
N TRP A 126 -6.97 3.35 -13.01
CA TRP A 126 -6.57 3.09 -11.63
C TRP A 126 -5.41 3.98 -11.22
N ASN A 127 -5.37 4.36 -9.95
CA ASN A 127 -4.28 5.16 -9.39
C ASN A 127 -2.99 4.32 -9.34
N TYR A 128 -1.98 4.74 -10.09
CA TYR A 128 -0.73 4.00 -10.23
C TYR A 128 0.04 3.88 -8.91
N GLY A 129 0.20 5.01 -8.19
CA GLY A 129 0.93 5.04 -6.92
C GLY A 129 0.31 4.09 -5.88
N PHE A 130 -1.02 4.14 -5.76
CA PHE A 130 -1.77 3.33 -4.82
C PHE A 130 -1.72 1.83 -5.13
N ILE A 131 -1.91 1.41 -6.39
CA ILE A 131 -1.83 -0.02 -6.75
C ILE A 131 -0.42 -0.59 -6.49
N ASN A 132 0.63 0.16 -6.82
CA ASN A 132 1.98 -0.28 -6.54
C ASN A 132 2.27 -0.34 -5.03
N PHE A 133 1.77 0.63 -4.26
CA PHE A 133 1.84 0.59 -2.79
C PHE A 133 1.16 -0.67 -2.22
N LEU A 134 -0.04 -1.02 -2.70
CA LEU A 134 -0.73 -2.25 -2.29
C LEU A 134 0.10 -3.51 -2.59
N GLY A 135 0.76 -3.55 -3.75
CA GLY A 135 1.67 -4.65 -4.09
C GLY A 135 2.84 -4.76 -3.11
N GLN A 136 3.44 -3.62 -2.74
CA GLN A 136 4.60 -3.58 -1.83
C GLN A 136 4.24 -3.98 -0.38
N LEU A 137 2.98 -3.81 0.03
CA LEU A 137 2.51 -4.36 1.31
C LEU A 137 2.56 -5.90 1.38
N CYS A 138 2.73 -6.60 0.24
CA CYS A 138 2.89 -8.06 0.20
C CYS A 138 4.33 -8.50 0.49
N THR A 139 5.32 -7.62 0.28
CA THR A 139 6.75 -7.96 0.36
C THR A 139 7.41 -7.44 1.63
N PHE A 140 6.75 -6.50 2.33
CA PHE A 140 7.30 -5.83 3.51
C PHE A 140 7.03 -6.56 4.83
N ASP A 141 7.68 -6.07 5.90
CA ASP A 141 7.69 -6.65 7.24
C ASP A 141 6.30 -7.02 7.79
N LYS A 142 6.26 -8.04 8.67
CA LYS A 142 5.03 -8.63 9.22
C LYS A 142 4.16 -7.65 10.00
N MET A 143 4.72 -6.55 10.52
CA MET A 143 3.96 -5.57 11.31
C MET A 143 2.95 -4.78 10.46
N THR A 144 3.31 -4.44 9.22
CA THR A 144 2.48 -3.62 8.33
C THR A 144 2.03 -4.36 7.08
N SER A 145 2.46 -5.61 6.91
CA SER A 145 2.07 -6.42 5.77
C SER A 145 0.56 -6.61 5.67
N THR A 146 0.11 -6.81 4.44
CA THR A 146 -1.27 -7.21 4.16
C THR A 146 -1.55 -8.65 4.62
N THR A 147 -2.77 -9.13 4.42
CA THR A 147 -3.15 -10.53 4.69
C THR A 147 -3.49 -11.23 3.38
N THR A 148 -3.35 -12.55 3.33
CA THR A 148 -3.71 -13.37 2.16
C THR A 148 -5.11 -13.06 1.66
N GLY A 149 -6.10 -12.96 2.57
CA GLY A 149 -7.48 -12.65 2.19
C GLY A 149 -7.64 -11.29 1.50
N ILE A 150 -6.92 -10.26 1.96
CA ILE A 150 -6.95 -8.92 1.35
C ILE A 150 -6.31 -8.95 -0.04
N VAL A 151 -5.17 -9.63 -0.20
CA VAL A 151 -4.47 -9.73 -1.49
C VAL A 151 -5.32 -10.48 -2.51
N LEU A 152 -5.94 -11.58 -2.11
CA LEU A 152 -6.87 -12.32 -2.96
C LEU A 152 -8.08 -11.46 -3.35
N HIS A 153 -8.64 -10.70 -2.41
CA HIS A 153 -9.73 -9.77 -2.72
C HIS A 153 -9.32 -8.69 -3.74
N ILE A 154 -8.13 -8.12 -3.61
CA ILE A 154 -7.61 -7.14 -4.56
C ILE A 154 -7.46 -7.77 -5.94
N LEU A 155 -6.79 -8.94 -6.01
CA LEU A 155 -6.59 -9.66 -7.27
C LEU A 155 -7.92 -9.99 -7.96
N ASP A 156 -8.89 -10.50 -7.22
CA ASP A 156 -10.21 -10.87 -7.72
C ASP A 156 -10.92 -9.68 -8.38
N ASN A 157 -10.90 -8.53 -7.73
CA ASN A 157 -11.51 -7.31 -8.23
C ASN A 157 -10.78 -6.75 -9.45
N MET A 158 -9.44 -6.74 -9.45
CA MET A 158 -8.67 -6.26 -10.60
C MET A 158 -8.88 -7.18 -11.83
N VAL A 159 -8.81 -8.50 -11.64
CA VAL A 159 -9.02 -9.50 -12.71
C VAL A 159 -10.45 -9.49 -13.23
N SER A 160 -11.44 -9.14 -12.41
CA SER A 160 -12.86 -9.11 -12.79
C SER A 160 -13.34 -7.73 -13.27
N SER A 161 -12.58 -6.66 -13.03
CA SER A 161 -13.02 -5.29 -13.31
C SER A 161 -13.18 -5.03 -14.81
N ASN A 162 -14.31 -4.48 -15.23
CA ASN A 162 -14.57 -4.09 -16.62
C ASN A 162 -13.56 -3.09 -17.19
N ALA A 163 -12.86 -2.35 -16.32
CA ALA A 163 -11.85 -1.38 -16.70
C ALA A 163 -10.45 -1.99 -16.91
N LEU A 164 -10.26 -3.31 -16.74
CA LEU A 164 -8.94 -3.96 -16.80
C LEU A 164 -8.13 -3.61 -18.06
N THR A 165 -8.79 -3.46 -19.21
CA THR A 165 -8.11 -3.17 -20.49
C THR A 165 -8.13 -1.69 -20.86
N THR A 166 -8.51 -0.81 -19.94
CA THR A 166 -8.51 0.65 -20.12
C THR A 166 -7.19 1.24 -19.68
N GLY A 167 -6.60 2.11 -20.50
CA GLY A 167 -5.34 2.80 -20.18
C GLY A 167 -4.25 1.81 -19.76
N ASP A 168 -3.61 2.11 -18.63
CA ASP A 168 -2.48 1.33 -18.07
C ASP A 168 -2.93 0.30 -17.02
N ASN A 169 -4.24 0.06 -16.85
CA ASN A 169 -4.77 -0.80 -15.80
C ASN A 169 -4.25 -2.26 -15.89
N PHE A 170 -4.08 -2.77 -17.11
CA PHE A 170 -3.51 -4.09 -17.31
C PHE A 170 -2.06 -4.16 -16.82
N ASP A 171 -1.24 -3.15 -17.13
CA ASP A 171 0.15 -3.09 -16.69
C ASP A 171 0.24 -2.95 -15.16
N LEU A 172 -0.70 -2.23 -14.54
CA LEU A 172 -0.85 -2.17 -13.09
C LEU A 172 -1.18 -3.53 -12.46
N LEU A 173 -2.08 -4.32 -13.08
CA LEU A 173 -2.34 -5.69 -12.65
C LEU A 173 -1.08 -6.56 -12.76
N MET A 174 -0.33 -6.45 -13.86
CA MET A 174 0.91 -7.23 -14.04
C MET A 174 1.92 -6.88 -12.96
N ARG A 175 2.15 -5.59 -12.68
CA ARG A 175 3.04 -5.13 -11.60
C ARG A 175 2.59 -5.62 -10.23
N PHE A 176 1.29 -5.54 -9.93
CA PHE A 176 0.74 -6.07 -8.70
C PHE A 176 0.99 -7.58 -8.57
N LEU A 177 0.74 -8.36 -9.63
CA LEU A 177 0.97 -9.80 -9.66
C LEU A 177 2.44 -10.17 -9.44
N MET A 178 3.39 -9.39 -9.96
CA MET A 178 4.82 -9.63 -9.74
C MET A 178 5.23 -9.52 -8.26
N LEU A 179 4.51 -8.71 -7.48
CA LEU A 179 4.76 -8.54 -6.03
C LEU A 179 3.91 -9.50 -5.18
N ALA A 180 2.63 -9.64 -5.53
CA ALA A 180 1.66 -10.45 -4.78
C ALA A 180 1.79 -11.95 -5.07
N GLY A 181 2.23 -12.32 -6.26
CA GLY A 181 2.34 -13.72 -6.71
C GLY A 181 3.21 -14.59 -5.80
N PRO A 182 4.49 -14.24 -5.58
CA PRO A 182 5.36 -14.99 -4.67
C PRO A 182 4.80 -15.03 -3.25
N PHE A 183 4.20 -13.93 -2.79
CA PHE A 183 3.54 -13.87 -1.48
C PHE A 183 2.41 -14.91 -1.39
N LEU A 184 1.51 -14.95 -2.37
CA LEU A 184 0.35 -15.85 -2.40
C LEU A 184 0.74 -17.32 -2.53
N ASP A 185 1.73 -17.66 -3.37
CA ASP A 185 2.16 -19.05 -3.53
C ASP A 185 2.77 -19.64 -2.25
N ASN A 186 3.30 -18.79 -1.37
CA ASN A 186 3.80 -19.18 -0.06
C ASN A 186 2.71 -19.28 1.03
N GLN A 187 1.44 -19.04 0.71
CA GLN A 187 0.34 -19.10 1.68
C GLN A 187 -0.51 -20.37 1.52
N PRO A 188 -1.03 -20.93 2.62
CA PRO A 188 -2.06 -21.98 2.54
C PRO A 188 -3.23 -21.49 1.67
N GLN A 189 -3.62 -22.29 0.67
CA GLN A 189 -4.69 -22.00 -0.31
C GLN A 189 -4.40 -20.88 -1.33
N GLY A 190 -3.33 -20.11 -1.18
CA GLY A 190 -3.00 -19.01 -2.10
C GLY A 190 -2.63 -19.52 -3.50
N TRP A 191 -1.90 -20.65 -3.57
CA TRP A 191 -1.51 -21.26 -4.84
C TRP A 191 -2.72 -21.67 -5.71
N GLU A 192 -3.70 -22.37 -5.14
CA GLU A 192 -4.87 -22.83 -5.88
C GLU A 192 -5.71 -21.66 -6.38
N HIS A 193 -5.97 -20.68 -5.49
CA HIS A 193 -6.76 -19.50 -5.85
C HIS A 193 -6.07 -18.67 -6.94
N LEU A 194 -4.75 -18.48 -6.85
CA LEU A 194 -3.99 -17.79 -7.88
C LEU A 194 -4.05 -18.54 -9.22
N SER A 195 -3.97 -19.88 -9.22
CA SER A 195 -4.14 -20.69 -10.44
C SER A 195 -5.49 -20.48 -11.11
N VAL A 196 -6.58 -20.46 -10.32
CA VAL A 196 -7.92 -20.18 -10.84
C VAL A 196 -7.99 -18.78 -11.46
N ARG A 197 -7.44 -17.76 -10.79
CA ARG A 197 -7.44 -16.38 -11.30
C ARG A 197 -6.58 -16.20 -12.54
N MET A 198 -5.44 -16.87 -12.63
CA MET A 198 -4.62 -16.85 -13.85
C MET A 198 -5.35 -17.48 -15.04
N GLY A 199 -6.07 -18.59 -14.82
CA GLY A 199 -6.91 -19.19 -15.87
C GLY A 199 -8.04 -18.27 -16.34
N GLN A 200 -8.71 -17.58 -15.41
CA GLN A 200 -9.73 -16.59 -15.74
C GLN A 200 -9.16 -15.39 -16.50
N LEU A 201 -8.01 -14.88 -16.07
CA LEU A 201 -7.31 -13.80 -16.75
C LEU A 201 -6.95 -14.20 -18.18
N GLN A 202 -6.38 -15.40 -18.37
CA GLN A 202 -6.06 -15.95 -19.69
C GLN A 202 -7.26 -16.00 -20.62
N GLU A 203 -8.41 -16.49 -20.15
CA GLU A 203 -9.65 -16.53 -20.94
C GLU A 203 -10.07 -15.10 -21.34
N ARG A 204 -10.08 -14.21 -20.36
CA ARG A 204 -10.56 -12.83 -20.52
C ARG A 204 -9.75 -12.03 -21.53
N ILE A 205 -8.43 -12.25 -21.57
CA ILE A 205 -7.52 -11.52 -22.44
C ILE A 205 -7.28 -12.18 -23.81
N ARG A 206 -7.95 -13.30 -24.14
CA ARG A 206 -7.78 -13.98 -25.44
C ARG A 206 -8.06 -13.09 -26.65
N SER A 207 -9.01 -12.18 -26.53
CA SER A 207 -9.39 -11.24 -27.59
C SER A 207 -8.59 -9.93 -27.57
N CYS A 208 -7.67 -9.77 -26.62
CA CYS A 208 -6.84 -8.58 -26.50
C CYS A 208 -5.64 -8.62 -27.46
N LYS A 209 -4.84 -7.55 -27.45
CA LYS A 209 -3.58 -7.45 -28.21
C LYS A 209 -2.64 -8.59 -27.83
N VAL A 210 -1.85 -9.07 -28.79
CA VAL A 210 -0.84 -10.13 -28.59
C VAL A 210 0.13 -9.80 -27.44
N SER A 211 0.49 -8.52 -27.24
CA SER A 211 1.35 -8.09 -26.14
C SER A 211 0.78 -8.39 -24.75
N VAL A 212 -0.53 -8.19 -24.56
CA VAL A 212 -1.25 -8.49 -23.32
C VAL A 212 -1.22 -10.00 -23.07
N TRP A 213 -1.47 -10.78 -24.11
CA TRP A 213 -1.39 -12.24 -24.03
C TRP A 213 0.01 -12.73 -23.66
N LEU A 214 1.05 -12.19 -24.30
CA LEU A 214 2.43 -12.52 -23.98
C LEU A 214 2.81 -12.14 -22.55
N ALA A 215 2.34 -11.02 -22.02
CA ALA A 215 2.58 -10.62 -20.63
C ALA A 215 1.99 -11.63 -19.63
N VAL A 216 0.75 -12.08 -19.84
CA VAL A 216 0.14 -13.12 -18.99
C VAL A 216 0.90 -14.45 -19.10
N GLN A 217 1.33 -14.85 -20.30
CA GLN A 217 2.17 -16.04 -20.46
C GLN A 217 3.51 -15.88 -19.74
N GLY A 218 4.11 -14.68 -19.77
CA GLY A 218 5.34 -14.36 -19.05
C GLY A 218 5.18 -14.55 -17.55
N VAL A 219 4.14 -13.98 -16.94
CA VAL A 219 3.84 -14.16 -15.51
C VAL A 219 3.64 -15.64 -15.16
N MET A 220 2.95 -16.41 -16.00
CA MET A 220 2.74 -17.84 -15.75
C MET A 220 4.02 -18.67 -15.85
N ARG A 221 4.90 -18.36 -16.80
CA ARG A 221 6.22 -18.98 -16.88
C ARG A 221 7.05 -18.65 -15.64
N LEU A 222 7.08 -17.37 -15.26
CA LEU A 222 7.79 -16.90 -14.09
C LEU A 222 7.32 -17.64 -12.83
N ARG A 223 6.00 -17.78 -12.66
CA ARG A 223 5.42 -18.59 -11.58
C ARG A 223 5.82 -20.07 -11.64
N GLY A 224 5.88 -20.65 -12.84
CA GLY A 224 6.36 -22.01 -13.05
C GLY A 224 7.85 -22.22 -12.71
N HIS A 225 8.61 -21.13 -12.61
CA HIS A 225 10.00 -21.08 -12.16
C HIS A 225 10.14 -20.45 -10.77
N ASP A 226 9.15 -20.65 -9.88
CA ASP A 226 9.15 -20.17 -8.50
C ASP A 226 9.44 -18.67 -8.35
N TRP A 227 8.95 -17.88 -9.31
CA TRP A 227 9.12 -16.43 -9.39
C TRP A 227 10.55 -15.93 -9.60
N GLN A 228 11.47 -16.80 -10.01
CA GLN A 228 12.85 -16.43 -10.30
C GLN A 228 12.96 -15.83 -11.70
N THR A 229 13.47 -14.60 -11.78
CA THR A 229 13.93 -14.04 -13.05
C THR A 229 15.24 -14.73 -13.41
N GLU A 230 15.37 -15.26 -14.63
CA GLU A 230 16.64 -15.78 -15.14
C GLU A 230 17.69 -14.66 -14.99
N GLU A 231 18.59 -14.79 -14.01
CA GLU A 231 19.76 -13.93 -13.93
C GLU A 231 20.58 -14.23 -15.17
N GLU A 232 20.89 -13.22 -15.97
CA GLU A 232 21.83 -13.35 -17.08
C GLU A 232 23.17 -13.84 -16.50
N GLU A 233 23.41 -15.15 -16.51
CA GLU A 233 24.75 -15.75 -16.44
C GLU A 233 25.50 -15.44 -17.75
N GLY A 234 25.61 -14.15 -18.07
CA GLY A 234 26.42 -13.62 -19.15
C GLY A 234 27.86 -13.46 -18.71
N THR A 235 28.52 -14.53 -18.25
CA THR A 235 29.99 -14.55 -18.27
C THR A 235 30.45 -14.85 -19.70
N CYS A 236 30.44 -13.81 -20.54
CA CYS A 236 31.34 -13.77 -21.69
C CYS A 236 32.77 -13.77 -21.15
N GLN A 237 33.37 -14.95 -21.04
CA GLN A 237 34.81 -15.07 -20.91
C GLN A 237 35.42 -14.69 -22.27
N ILE A 238 36.10 -13.53 -22.30
CA ILE A 238 37.04 -13.14 -23.35
C ILE A 238 38.37 -13.84 -23.07
#